data_AF-A0A434WCQ8-F1
#
_entry.id   AF-A0A434WCQ8-F1
#
_cell.length_a   1.000
_cell.length_b   1.000
_cell.length_c   1.000
_cell.angle_alpha   90.00
_cell.angle_beta   90.00
_cell.angle_gamma   90.00
#
_symmetry.space_group_name_H-M   'P 1'
#
loop_
_entity.id
_entity.type
_entity.pdbx_description
1 polymer ?
#
loop_
_entity_poly.entity_id
_entity_poly.type
_entity_poly.pdbx_seq_one_letter_code
_entity_poly.pdbx_strand_id
1 'polypeptide(L)'
;MRYLNIVALGAVIGLGAGLPAEASSSAWYNSEGGKVRLVTSGKPDEAGKLHGVLDIALKPGWKTYWRDPGDAGVPPQIDVSASTN
;
A
#
# COMPACT_ATOMS: atom_id res chain seq x y z
N MET A 1 -33.28 -29.97 -28.63
CA MET A 1 -32.16 -29.93 -27.65
C MET A 1 -31.01 -29.05 -28.15
N ARG A 2 -31.23 -27.74 -28.35
CA ARG A 2 -30.19 -26.83 -28.89
C ARG A 2 -30.25 -25.39 -28.36
N TYR A 3 -30.83 -25.20 -27.17
CA TYR A 3 -30.89 -23.89 -26.49
C TYR A 3 -30.45 -23.96 -25.02
N LEU A 4 -30.25 -25.17 -24.48
CA LEU A 4 -29.92 -25.38 -23.07
C LEU A 4 -28.43 -25.14 -22.74
N ASN A 5 -27.56 -25.09 -23.76
CA ASN A 5 -26.12 -24.85 -23.57
C ASN A 5 -25.72 -23.37 -23.52
N ILE A 6 -26.62 -22.44 -23.89
CA ILE A 6 -26.29 -20.99 -23.93
C ILE A 6 -26.40 -20.36 -22.53
N VAL A 7 -27.31 -20.84 -21.68
CA VAL A 7 -27.46 -20.34 -20.30
C VAL A 7 -26.28 -20.79 -19.42
N ALA A 8 -25.72 -21.98 -19.68
CA ALA A 8 -24.59 -22.49 -18.92
C ALA A 8 -23.28 -21.71 -19.15
N LEU A 9 -23.10 -21.08 -20.32
CA LEU A 9 -21.91 -20.25 -20.59
C LEU A 9 -21.99 -18.86 -19.94
N GLY A 10 -23.20 -18.30 -19.79
CA GLY A 10 -23.40 -16.97 -19.18
C GLY A 10 -23.15 -16.95 -17.67
N ALA A 11 -23.41 -18.06 -16.98
CA ALA A 11 -23.25 -18.15 -15.52
C ALA A 11 -21.78 -18.23 -15.06
N VAL A 12 -20.86 -18.70 -15.92
CA VAL A 12 -19.43 -18.84 -15.58
C VAL A 12 -18.68 -17.50 -15.68
N ILE A 13 -19.17 -16.56 -16.49
CA ILE A 13 -18.54 -15.23 -16.65
C ILE A 13 -18.89 -14.28 -15.50
N GLY A 14 -20.02 -14.51 -14.81
CA GLY A 14 -20.49 -13.64 -13.72
C GLY A 14 -19.72 -13.73 -12.40
N LEU A 15 -18.90 -14.77 -12.20
CA LEU A 15 -18.18 -15.02 -10.93
C LEU A 15 -16.73 -14.49 -10.92
N GLY A 16 -16.23 -13.96 -12.04
CA GLY A 16 -14.85 -13.48 -12.16
C GLY A 16 -14.63 -12.00 -11.82
N ALA A 17 -15.68 -11.24 -11.49
CA ALA A 17 -15.63 -9.78 -11.46
C ALA A 17 -15.23 -9.14 -10.11
N GLY A 18 -14.79 -9.93 -9.13
CA GLY A 18 -14.52 -9.45 -7.78
C GLY A 18 -13.15 -9.85 -7.25
N LEU A 19 -12.07 -9.64 -8.00
CA LEU A 19 -10.74 -9.74 -7.40
C LEU A 19 -10.61 -8.62 -6.35
N PRO A 20 -10.13 -8.92 -5.14
CA PRO A 20 -9.89 -7.88 -4.15
C PRO A 20 -8.95 -6.84 -4.74
N ALA A 21 -9.34 -5.57 -4.66
CA ALA A 21 -8.46 -4.47 -4.98
C ALA A 21 -7.41 -4.36 -3.88
N GLU A 22 -6.24 -4.96 -4.12
CA GLU A 22 -5.09 -4.80 -3.24
C GLU A 22 -4.62 -3.34 -3.30
N ALA A 23 -4.42 -2.72 -2.14
CA ALA A 23 -3.82 -1.40 -2.07
C ALA A 23 -2.38 -1.48 -2.60
N SER A 24 -2.00 -0.55 -3.47
CA SER A 24 -0.62 -0.45 -3.96
C SER A 24 0.30 -0.15 -2.79
N SER A 25 1.02 -1.17 -2.31
CA SER A 25 1.86 -1.06 -1.14
C SER A 25 3.13 -1.90 -1.28
N SER A 26 4.20 -1.46 -0.63
CA SER A 26 5.41 -2.25 -0.50
C SER A 26 5.19 -3.42 0.46
N ALA A 27 6.09 -4.41 0.40
CA ALA A 27 6.24 -5.35 1.51
C ALA A 27 6.56 -4.61 2.81
N TRP A 28 6.25 -5.26 3.94
CA TRP A 28 6.67 -4.78 5.25
C TRP A 28 8.19 -4.88 5.41
N TYR A 29 8.83 -3.78 5.75
CA TYR A 29 10.19 -3.75 6.26
C TYR A 29 10.16 -3.83 7.79
N ASN A 30 10.88 -4.80 8.36
CA ASN A 30 10.91 -5.00 9.81
C ASN A 30 12.08 -4.25 10.43
N SER A 31 11.82 -3.64 11.59
CA SER A 31 12.83 -3.00 12.43
C SER A 31 12.72 -3.52 13.86
N GLU A 32 13.65 -3.11 14.73
CA GLU A 32 13.62 -3.50 16.14
C GLU A 32 12.30 -3.07 16.81
N GLY A 33 11.87 -1.83 16.59
CA GLY A 33 10.70 -1.24 17.25
C GLY A 33 9.36 -1.52 16.58
N GLY A 34 9.32 -2.18 15.43
CA GLY A 34 8.08 -2.37 14.68
C GLY A 34 8.32 -2.76 13.24
N LYS A 35 7.41 -2.33 12.37
CA LYS A 35 7.50 -2.53 10.93
C LYS A 35 6.94 -1.32 10.19
N VAL A 36 7.46 -1.10 8.99
CA VAL A 36 7.12 0.04 8.14
C VAL A 36 6.86 -0.41 6.72
N ARG A 37 5.89 0.20 6.03
CA ARG A 37 5.69 0.03 4.58
C ARG A 37 5.23 1.33 3.94
N LEU A 38 5.45 1.46 2.64
CA LEU A 38 4.88 2.53 1.83
C LEU A 38 3.55 2.07 1.23
N VAL A 39 2.50 2.87 1.34
CA VAL A 39 1.20 2.64 0.69
C VAL A 39 0.90 3.83 -0.22
N THR A 40 0.41 3.60 -1.43
CA THR A 40 0.22 4.63 -2.46
C THR A 40 -1.16 4.55 -3.12
N SER A 41 -1.53 5.59 -3.85
CA SER A 41 -2.71 5.64 -4.71
C SER A 41 -2.65 4.68 -5.91
N GLY A 42 -1.53 3.98 -6.12
CA GLY A 42 -1.35 2.99 -7.18
C GLY A 42 -0.84 3.55 -8.50
N LYS A 43 -1.36 4.67 -8.96
CA LYS A 43 -0.86 5.36 -10.16
C LYS A 43 -0.51 6.82 -9.84
N PRO A 44 0.55 7.37 -10.47
CA PRO A 44 0.79 8.81 -10.45
C PRO A 44 -0.36 9.57 -11.13
N ASP A 45 -0.51 10.85 -10.79
CA ASP A 45 -1.39 11.77 -11.52
C ASP A 45 -0.80 12.15 -12.89
N GLU A 46 -1.52 12.99 -13.65
CA GLU A 46 -1.09 13.46 -14.98
C GLU A 46 0.24 14.24 -14.93
N ALA A 47 0.58 14.83 -13.79
CA ALA A 47 1.84 15.55 -13.57
C ALA A 47 2.96 14.62 -13.05
N GLY A 48 2.71 13.31 -12.94
CA GLY A 48 3.66 12.32 -12.44
C GLY A 48 3.80 12.28 -10.92
N LYS A 49 2.95 12.99 -10.17
CA LYS A 49 2.97 12.98 -8.70
C LYS A 49 2.26 11.74 -8.17
N LEU A 50 2.94 11.00 -7.30
CA LEU A 50 2.37 9.85 -6.60
C LEU A 50 1.97 10.24 -5.17
N HIS A 51 0.73 9.95 -4.80
CA HIS A 51 0.25 10.14 -3.44
C HIS A 51 0.45 8.86 -2.63
N GLY A 52 0.92 9.00 -1.40
CA GLY A 52 1.12 7.87 -0.51
C GLY A 52 1.31 8.25 0.94
N VAL A 53 1.36 7.23 1.78
CA VAL A 53 1.55 7.31 3.22
C VAL A 53 2.59 6.28 3.65
N LEU A 54 3.36 6.62 4.68
CA LEU A 54 4.21 5.68 5.39
C LEU A 54 3.37 5.05 6.52
N ASP A 55 3.10 3.76 6.40
CA ASP A 55 2.37 2.99 7.40
C ASP A 55 3.38 2.41 8.41
N ILE A 56 3.25 2.81 9.68
CA ILE A 56 4.18 2.48 10.76
C ILE A 56 3.41 1.73 11.85
N ALA A 57 3.71 0.45 12.02
CA ALA A 57 3.15 -0.39 13.08
C ALA A 57 4.20 -0.64 14.15
N LEU A 58 4.08 0.08 15.27
CA LEU A 58 4.99 -0.02 16.42
C LEU A 58 4.64 -1.21 17.32
N LYS A 59 5.67 -1.85 17.88
CA LYS A 59 5.50 -2.83 18.96
C LYS A 59 5.02 -2.13 20.24
N PRO A 60 4.35 -2.84 21.17
CA PRO A 60 3.94 -2.25 22.45
C PRO A 60 5.09 -1.55 23.17
N GLY A 61 4.84 -0.35 23.70
CA GLY A 61 5.82 0.46 24.42
C GLY A 61 6.72 1.33 23.54
N TRP A 62 6.89 0.99 22.26
CA TRP A 62 7.69 1.76 21.32
C TRP A 62 6.98 3.05 20.89
N LYS A 63 7.78 4.07 20.61
CA LYS A 63 7.34 5.38 20.12
C LYS A 63 8.22 5.79 18.96
N THR A 64 7.67 6.60 18.07
CA THR A 64 8.44 7.31 17.05
C THR A 64 8.40 8.80 17.35
N TYR A 65 9.33 9.55 16.78
CA TYR A 65 9.36 11.01 16.92
C TYR A 65 8.47 11.69 15.89
N TRP A 66 8.03 12.89 16.22
CA TRP A 66 7.41 13.79 15.26
C TRP A 66 8.46 14.66 14.56
N ARG A 67 8.00 15.54 13.66
CA ARG A 67 8.88 16.49 12.95
C ARG A 67 9.65 17.41 13.89
N ASP A 68 9.02 17.82 14.98
CA ASP A 68 9.67 18.50 16.09
C ASP A 68 9.75 17.51 17.27
N PRO A 69 10.93 16.92 17.53
CA PRO A 69 11.07 15.87 18.52
C PRO A 69 11.39 16.40 19.93
N GLY A 70 11.57 17.71 20.10
CA GLY A 70 12.13 18.31 21.31
C GLY A 70 13.63 18.00 21.50
N ASP A 71 14.14 18.28 22.71
CA ASP A 71 15.59 18.34 22.98
C ASP A 71 16.36 17.02 22.84
N ALA A 72 15.66 15.88 22.88
CA ALA A 72 16.29 14.56 23.02
C ALA A 72 15.96 13.57 21.89
N GLY A 73 15.29 14.01 20.82
CA GLY A 73 14.85 13.09 19.76
C GLY A 73 15.42 13.39 18.38
N VAL A 74 15.29 12.41 17.50
CA VAL A 74 15.73 12.51 16.10
C VAL A 74 14.49 12.49 15.20
N PRO A 75 14.24 13.55 14.41
CA PRO A 75 13.05 13.60 13.58
C PRO A 75 13.16 12.56 12.45
N PRO A 76 12.05 11.93 12.06
CA PRO A 76 12.06 11.00 10.93
C PRO A 76 12.41 11.74 9.64
N GLN A 77 13.27 11.14 8.83
CA GLN A 77 13.66 11.65 7.51
C GLN A 77 13.22 10.67 6.42
N ILE A 78 12.79 11.21 5.29
CA ILE A 78 12.48 10.44 4.09
C ILE A 78 13.37 10.99 2.97
N ASP A 79 14.24 10.15 2.44
CA ASP A 79 15.08 10.46 1.29
C ASP A 79 14.69 9.53 0.13
N VAL A 80 14.31 10.13 -1.00
CA VAL A 80 13.94 9.44 -2.24
C VAL A 80 14.91 9.73 -3.38
N SER A 81 16.03 10.40 -3.11
CA SER A 81 17.00 10.84 -4.12
C SER A 81 17.63 9.69 -4.92
N ALA A 82 17.71 8.50 -4.32
CA ALA A 82 18.22 7.30 -4.97
C ALA A 82 17.19 6.55 -5.84
N SER A 83 15.94 7.04 -5.91
CA SER A 83 14.91 6.45 -6.77
C SER A 83 15.29 6.58 -8.24
N THR A 84 15.20 5.48 -8.99
CA THR A 84 15.45 5.44 -10.44
C THR A 84 14.16 5.31 -11.25
N ASN A 85 13.00 5.53 -10.61
CA ASN A 85 11.70 5.53 -11.28
C ASN A 85 11.43 6.85 -11.99
#